data_AF-A0A972R966-F1
#
_entry.id   AF-A0A972R966-F1
#
_cell.length_a   1.000
_cell.length_b   1.000
_cell.length_c   1.000
_cell.angle_alpha   90.00
_cell.angle_beta   90.00
_cell.angle_gamma   90.00
#
_symmetry.space_group_name_H-M   'P 1'
#
loop_
_entity.id
_entity.type
_entity.pdbx_description
1 polymer ?
#
loop_
_entity_poly.entity_id
_entity_poly.type
_entity_poly.pdbx_seq_one_letter_code
_entity_poly.pdbx_strand_id
1 'polypeptide(L)'
;APSPYTFDVEFIYNTFDKYSITYDFLIPKAVFEQIRLDYLEKYLNEITKFNSNIWHLYVYNDDITAIQQGGNSYQIQKSKNAKATELVIAFIANKDLDGFLFAIIAKDPRDEGRFAVSEIIPKMFGSYNDFEDFLKGFDNKEFKYLKEFKDFYRKLDEHKYNRYIAFDFKDIPVEKLH
;
A
#
# COMPACT_ATOMS: atom_id res chain seq x y z
N ALA A 1 15.28 -10.76 -6.92
CA ALA A 1 15.26 -11.57 -5.70
C ALA A 1 14.43 -10.83 -4.65
N PRO A 2 13.63 -11.51 -3.83
CA PRO A 2 12.99 -10.86 -2.69
C PRO A 2 14.07 -10.23 -1.80
N SER A 3 13.82 -9.02 -1.32
CA SER A 3 14.72 -8.37 -0.39
C SER A 3 14.84 -9.24 0.87
N PRO A 4 16.00 -9.39 1.52
CA PRO A 4 16.10 -10.13 2.78
C PRO A 4 15.05 -9.62 3.81
N TYR A 5 14.77 -8.32 3.79
CA TYR A 5 13.72 -7.71 4.61
C TYR A 5 12.33 -8.29 4.37
N THR A 6 11.96 -8.66 3.14
CA THR A 6 10.61 -9.20 2.87
C THR A 6 10.41 -10.56 3.51
N PHE A 7 11.42 -11.44 3.45
CA PHE A 7 11.35 -12.75 4.11
C PHE A 7 11.28 -12.61 5.63
N ASP A 8 12.16 -11.80 6.22
CA ASP A 8 12.22 -11.64 7.68
C ASP A 8 10.93 -11.05 8.25
N VAL A 9 10.39 -10.01 7.60
CA VAL A 9 9.15 -9.36 8.03
C VAL A 9 7.95 -10.31 7.91
N GLU A 10 7.85 -11.07 6.83
CA GLU A 10 6.79 -12.07 6.64
C GLU A 10 6.90 -13.20 7.68
N PHE A 11 8.11 -13.68 7.96
CA PHE A 11 8.35 -14.70 8.96
C PHE A 11 7.95 -14.21 10.36
N ILE A 12 8.35 -13.00 10.74
CA ILE A 12 7.99 -12.39 12.03
C ILE A 12 6.47 -12.23 12.13
N TYR A 13 5.84 -11.67 11.11
CA TYR A 13 4.38 -11.47 11.08
C TYR A 13 3.62 -12.78 11.26
N ASN A 14 4.00 -13.80 10.50
CA ASN A 14 3.33 -15.10 10.55
C ASN A 14 3.58 -15.81 11.87
N THR A 15 4.80 -15.74 12.43
CA THR A 15 5.17 -16.46 13.65
C THR A 15 4.56 -15.81 14.89
N PHE A 16 4.67 -14.49 15.01
CA PHE A 16 4.34 -13.81 16.26
C PHE A 16 2.95 -13.23 16.22
N ASP A 17 2.57 -12.48 15.19
CA ASP A 17 1.28 -11.77 15.26
C ASP A 17 0.08 -12.68 14.99
N LYS A 18 0.26 -13.75 14.20
CA LYS A 18 -0.80 -14.73 13.94
C LYS A 18 -0.93 -15.79 15.04
N TYR A 19 0.18 -16.21 15.67
CA TYR A 19 0.18 -17.30 16.66
C TYR A 19 0.38 -16.85 18.11
N SER A 20 0.76 -15.59 18.41
CA SER A 20 0.91 -15.11 19.80
C SER A 20 -0.41 -15.05 20.57
N ILE A 21 -1.54 -15.11 19.87
CA ILE A 21 -2.86 -15.25 20.48
C ILE A 21 -2.98 -16.59 21.21
N THR A 22 -2.18 -17.60 20.81
CA THR A 22 -2.24 -18.97 21.31
C THR A 22 -1.03 -19.36 22.16
N TYR A 23 0.08 -18.63 22.05
CA TYR A 23 1.34 -18.99 22.70
C TYR A 23 2.02 -17.78 23.34
N ASP A 24 2.46 -17.96 24.59
CA ASP A 24 3.32 -17.00 25.27
C ASP A 24 4.73 -17.07 24.67
N PHE A 25 5.13 -16.00 23.97
CA PHE A 25 6.48 -15.86 23.45
C PHE A 25 7.39 -15.18 24.48
N LEU A 26 8.67 -15.56 24.49
CA LEU A 26 9.70 -14.94 25.35
C LEU A 26 9.97 -13.46 25.02
N ILE A 27 9.68 -13.06 23.78
CA ILE A 27 9.87 -11.69 23.30
C ILE A 27 8.49 -11.02 23.20
N PRO A 28 8.31 -9.80 23.76
CA PRO A 28 7.03 -9.09 23.68
C PRO A 28 6.64 -8.73 22.24
N LYS A 29 5.33 -8.78 21.93
CA LYS A 29 4.77 -8.40 20.63
C LYS A 29 5.25 -7.04 20.11
N ALA A 30 5.30 -6.04 20.99
CA ALA A 30 5.75 -4.68 20.66
C ALA A 30 7.20 -4.65 20.12
N VAL A 31 8.06 -5.56 20.55
CA VAL A 31 9.44 -5.66 20.03
C VAL A 31 9.42 -6.18 18.59
N PHE A 32 8.56 -7.14 18.26
CA PHE A 32 8.42 -7.64 16.89
C PHE A 32 7.78 -6.63 15.96
N GLU A 33 6.76 -5.92 16.43
CA GLU A 33 6.16 -4.79 15.70
C GLU A 33 7.24 -3.74 15.37
N GLN A 34 8.10 -3.40 16.32
CA GLN A 34 9.20 -2.46 16.08
C GLN A 34 10.23 -2.99 15.08
N ILE A 35 10.62 -4.27 15.14
CA ILE A 35 11.56 -4.86 14.17
C ILE A 35 11.00 -4.81 12.74
N ARG A 36 9.70 -5.12 12.56
CA ARG A 36 9.04 -5.04 11.25
C ARG A 36 9.03 -3.61 10.70
N LEU A 37 8.81 -2.63 11.58
CA LEU A 37 8.83 -1.22 11.22
C LEU A 37 10.24 -0.76 10.84
N ASP A 38 11.26 -1.14 11.61
CA ASP A 38 12.67 -0.83 11.34
C ASP A 38 13.12 -1.39 9.99
N TYR A 39 12.66 -2.59 9.61
CA TYR A 39 12.95 -3.17 8.29
C TYR A 39 12.28 -2.40 7.16
N LEU A 40 11.03 -1.97 7.34
CA LEU A 40 10.35 -1.11 6.37
C LEU A 40 11.12 0.22 6.20
N GLU A 41 11.45 0.88 7.31
CA GLU A 41 12.18 2.16 7.29
C GLU A 41 13.55 2.02 6.60
N LYS A 42 14.35 1.02 6.96
CA LYS A 42 15.64 0.74 6.30
C LYS A 42 15.49 0.53 4.81
N TYR A 43 14.51 -0.29 4.40
CA TYR A 43 14.27 -0.56 3.00
C TYR A 43 13.89 0.71 2.23
N LEU A 44 12.96 1.52 2.77
CA LEU A 44 12.55 2.78 2.16
C LEU A 44 13.69 3.80 2.07
N ASN A 45 14.66 3.75 2.98
CA ASN A 45 15.85 4.60 2.94
C ASN A 45 16.83 4.17 1.84
N GLU A 46 17.00 2.86 1.61
CA GLU A 46 17.92 2.30 0.61
C GLU A 46 17.45 2.47 -0.84
N ILE A 47 16.13 2.41 -1.07
CA ILE A 47 15.58 2.49 -2.43
C ILE A 47 15.23 3.93 -2.82
N THR A 48 15.21 4.17 -4.13
CA THR A 48 14.79 5.46 -4.72
C THR A 48 13.52 5.33 -5.56
N LYS A 49 13.15 4.12 -5.97
CA LYS A 49 11.99 3.86 -6.84
C LYS A 49 10.97 2.96 -6.18
N PHE A 50 9.71 3.29 -6.43
CA PHE A 50 8.57 2.50 -5.99
C PHE A 50 8.63 1.10 -6.60
N ASN A 51 8.43 0.06 -5.78
CA ASN A 51 8.42 -1.33 -6.23
C ASN A 51 7.54 -2.22 -5.34
N SER A 52 7.26 -3.44 -5.80
CA SER A 52 6.35 -4.38 -5.14
C SER A 52 6.78 -4.80 -3.73
N ASN A 53 8.07 -4.75 -3.38
CA ASN A 53 8.51 -5.08 -2.02
C ASN A 53 8.03 -4.02 -1.01
N ILE A 54 7.80 -2.77 -1.42
CA ILE A 54 7.20 -1.75 -0.54
C ILE A 54 5.81 -2.22 -0.10
N TRP A 55 5.00 -2.73 -1.02
CA TRP A 55 3.67 -3.30 -0.70
C TRP A 55 3.75 -4.50 0.21
N HIS A 56 4.68 -5.40 -0.06
CA HIS A 56 4.91 -6.56 0.77
C HIS A 56 5.24 -6.13 2.21
N LEU A 57 6.25 -5.29 2.40
CA LEU A 57 6.67 -4.81 3.72
C LEU A 57 5.59 -3.99 4.42
N TYR A 58 4.86 -3.15 3.68
CA TYR A 58 3.78 -2.34 4.24
C TYR A 58 2.61 -3.20 4.76
N VAL A 59 2.14 -4.17 3.98
CA VAL A 59 1.05 -5.07 4.40
C VAL A 59 1.45 -5.93 5.59
N TYR A 60 2.70 -6.40 5.61
CA TYR A 60 3.21 -7.16 6.75
C TYR A 60 3.60 -6.28 7.93
N ASN A 61 3.37 -4.97 7.90
CA ASN A 61 3.38 -4.09 9.07
C ASN A 61 1.98 -3.86 9.65
N ASP A 62 0.92 -4.49 9.14
CA ASP A 62 -0.43 -4.35 9.70
C ASP A 62 -0.46 -4.74 11.19
N ASP A 63 -1.22 -3.97 11.96
CA ASP A 63 -1.50 -4.26 13.35
C ASP A 63 -2.53 -5.39 13.42
N ILE A 64 -2.28 -6.35 14.30
CA ILE A 64 -3.16 -7.50 14.51
C ILE A 64 -3.77 -7.43 15.91
N THR A 65 -5.09 -7.53 15.96
CA THR A 65 -5.87 -7.57 17.20
C THR A 65 -6.74 -8.83 17.21
N ALA A 66 -6.79 -9.52 18.35
CA ALA A 66 -7.66 -10.66 18.56
C ALA A 66 -8.91 -10.24 19.32
N ILE A 67 -10.08 -10.50 18.76
CA ILE A 67 -11.38 -10.22 19.40
C ILE A 67 -11.98 -11.56 19.81
N GLN A 68 -12.26 -11.75 21.10
CA GLN A 68 -12.92 -12.95 21.61
C GLN A 68 -14.39 -12.99 21.12
N GLN A 69 -14.79 -14.10 20.50
CA GLN A 69 -16.15 -14.27 19.94
C GLN A 69 -17.06 -15.12 20.85
N GLY A 70 -16.56 -15.53 22.02
CA GLY A 70 -17.22 -16.47 22.93
C GLY A 70 -16.60 -17.88 22.87
N GLY A 71 -16.62 -18.59 23.99
CA GLY A 71 -15.82 -19.81 24.17
C GLY A 71 -14.31 -19.54 24.01
N ASN A 72 -13.55 -20.56 23.63
CA ASN A 72 -12.11 -20.47 23.31
C ASN A 72 -11.86 -20.06 21.84
N SER A 73 -12.74 -19.23 21.26
CA SER A 73 -12.64 -18.80 19.86
C SER A 73 -12.30 -17.31 19.74
N TYR A 74 -11.45 -16.99 18.77
CA TYR A 74 -10.96 -15.64 18.50
C TYR A 74 -11.13 -15.30 17.02
N GLN A 75 -11.56 -14.07 16.74
CA GLN A 75 -11.50 -13.47 15.42
C GLN A 75 -10.26 -12.58 15.32
N ILE A 76 -9.47 -12.76 14.27
CA ILE A 76 -8.33 -11.89 13.97
C ILE A 76 -8.83 -10.70 13.16
N GLN A 77 -8.59 -9.49 13.65
CA GLN A 77 -8.81 -8.25 12.93
C GLN A 77 -7.45 -7.62 12.58
N LYS A 78 -7.35 -7.08 11.36
CA LYS A 78 -6.17 -6.36 10.89
C LYS A 78 -6.52 -4.89 10.71
N SER A 79 -5.63 -4.00 11.13
CA SER A 79 -5.68 -2.56 10.84
C SER A 79 -4.34 -2.08 10.31
N LYS A 80 -4.34 -0.96 9.59
CA LYS A 80 -3.09 -0.36 9.11
C LYS A 80 -2.33 0.28 10.27
N ASN A 81 -1.04 -0.04 10.36
CA ASN A 81 -0.15 0.62 11.30
C ASN A 81 0.10 2.06 10.85
N ALA A 82 -0.17 3.01 11.74
CA ALA A 82 -0.09 4.44 11.43
C ALA A 82 1.32 4.87 11.03
N LYS A 83 2.35 4.43 11.76
CA LYS A 83 3.76 4.77 11.47
C LYS A 83 4.20 4.20 10.13
N ALA A 84 3.86 2.94 9.84
CA ALA A 84 4.17 2.33 8.56
C ALA A 84 3.49 3.09 7.40
N THR A 85 2.27 3.57 7.62
CA THR A 85 1.50 4.37 6.65
C THR A 85 2.17 5.71 6.39
N GLU A 86 2.54 6.43 7.45
CA GLU A 86 3.29 7.70 7.37
C GLU A 86 4.61 7.55 6.62
N LEU A 87 5.40 6.50 6.93
CA LEU A 87 6.68 6.23 6.25
C LEU A 87 6.50 6.01 4.75
N VAL A 88 5.50 5.23 4.35
CA VAL A 88 5.25 4.94 2.93
C VAL A 88 4.71 6.17 2.20
N ILE A 89 3.80 6.94 2.80
CA ILE A 89 3.32 8.20 2.22
C ILE A 89 4.47 9.19 2.07
N ALA A 90 5.34 9.32 3.08
CA ALA A 90 6.52 10.16 3.01
C ALA A 90 7.49 9.72 1.90
N PHE A 91 7.69 8.41 1.71
CA PHE A 91 8.47 7.89 0.59
C PHE A 91 7.85 8.28 -0.75
N ILE A 92 6.54 8.08 -0.92
CA ILE A 92 5.81 8.42 -2.15
C ILE A 92 5.96 9.91 -2.47
N ALA A 93 5.71 10.77 -1.48
CA ALA A 93 5.77 12.22 -1.65
C ALA A 93 7.16 12.73 -2.01
N ASN A 94 8.22 12.16 -1.41
CA ASN A 94 9.56 12.73 -1.50
C ASN A 94 10.48 12.03 -2.49
N LYS A 95 10.17 10.80 -2.92
CA LYS A 95 11.08 9.99 -3.75
C LYS A 95 10.48 9.59 -5.10
N ASP A 96 9.28 9.00 -5.12
CA ASP A 96 8.76 8.42 -6.37
C ASP A 96 7.22 8.37 -6.44
N LEU A 97 6.60 9.55 -6.51
CA LEU A 97 5.16 9.67 -6.73
C LEU A 97 4.75 9.05 -8.07
N ASP A 98 5.51 9.27 -9.15
CA ASP A 98 5.23 8.69 -10.47
C ASP A 98 5.20 7.16 -10.41
N GLY A 99 6.19 6.53 -9.78
CA GLY A 99 6.22 5.09 -9.60
C GLY A 99 5.01 4.57 -8.81
N PHE A 100 4.58 5.29 -7.78
CA PHE A 100 3.37 4.96 -7.04
C PHE A 100 2.10 5.10 -7.89
N LEU A 101 1.93 6.21 -8.61
CA LEU A 101 0.77 6.46 -9.49
C LEU A 101 0.63 5.38 -10.56
N PHE A 102 1.75 4.95 -11.14
CA PHE A 102 1.78 3.82 -12.07
C PHE A 102 1.36 2.51 -11.37
N ALA A 103 1.91 2.22 -10.19
CA ALA A 103 1.69 0.97 -9.47
C ALA A 103 0.26 0.78 -8.93
N ILE A 104 -0.53 1.85 -8.78
CA ILE A 104 -1.92 1.78 -8.31
C ILE A 104 -2.95 1.68 -9.42
N ILE A 105 -2.55 1.78 -10.69
CA ILE A 105 -3.45 1.56 -11.83
C ILE A 105 -3.61 0.05 -12.04
N ALA A 106 -4.85 -0.42 -12.13
CA ALA A 106 -5.19 -1.80 -12.42
C ALA A 106 -5.87 -1.89 -13.79
N LYS A 107 -5.42 -2.84 -14.62
CA LYS A 107 -6.00 -3.14 -15.93
C LYS A 107 -7.13 -4.17 -15.79
N ASP A 108 -8.23 -3.98 -16.52
CA ASP A 108 -9.32 -4.98 -16.54
C ASP A 108 -8.80 -6.26 -17.23
N PRO A 109 -8.86 -7.43 -16.57
CA PRO A 109 -8.39 -8.68 -17.16
C PRO A 109 -9.21 -9.13 -18.37
N ARG A 110 -10.38 -8.52 -18.63
CA ARG A 110 -11.28 -8.86 -19.74
C ARG A 110 -11.23 -7.85 -20.89
N ASP A 111 -10.69 -6.66 -20.66
CA ASP A 111 -10.66 -5.57 -21.64
C ASP A 111 -9.44 -4.68 -21.40
N GLU A 112 -8.46 -4.80 -22.28
CA GLU A 112 -7.19 -4.12 -22.14
C GLU A 112 -7.25 -2.58 -22.19
N GLY A 113 -8.36 -2.00 -22.66
CA GLY A 113 -8.57 -0.56 -22.70
C GLY A 113 -9.23 0.02 -21.46
N ARG A 114 -9.50 -0.80 -20.42
CA ARG A 114 -10.23 -0.39 -19.23
C ARG A 114 -9.38 -0.48 -17.98
N PHE A 115 -9.50 0.55 -17.13
CA PHE A 115 -8.62 0.75 -15.99
C PHE A 115 -9.39 1.17 -14.74
N ALA A 116 -8.87 0.77 -13.59
CA ALA A 116 -9.33 1.18 -12.27
C ALA A 116 -8.12 1.60 -11.40
N VAL A 117 -8.39 2.06 -10.19
CA VAL A 117 -7.36 2.29 -9.17
C VAL A 117 -7.43 1.24 -8.07
N SER A 118 -6.31 0.97 -7.43
CA SER A 118 -6.19 0.01 -6.35
C SER A 118 -6.94 0.45 -5.09
N GLU A 119 -7.63 -0.50 -4.46
CA GLU A 119 -8.28 -0.37 -3.15
C GLU A 119 -7.29 -0.11 -1.99
N ILE A 120 -6.00 0.00 -2.26
CA ILE A 120 -5.00 0.46 -1.29
C ILE A 120 -5.17 1.94 -0.95
N ILE A 121 -5.70 2.74 -1.88
CA ILE A 121 -5.87 4.19 -1.70
C ILE A 121 -6.67 4.51 -0.42
N PRO A 122 -7.93 4.07 -0.25
CA PRO A 122 -8.69 4.39 0.95
C PRO A 122 -8.09 3.76 2.22
N LYS A 123 -7.34 2.66 2.10
CA LYS A 123 -6.67 2.03 3.26
C LYS A 123 -5.48 2.84 3.76
N MET A 124 -4.78 3.52 2.85
CA MET A 124 -3.56 4.28 3.14
C MET A 124 -3.85 5.75 3.43
N PHE A 125 -4.73 6.37 2.63
CA PHE A 125 -5.04 7.80 2.70
C PHE A 125 -6.33 8.09 3.46
N GLY A 126 -7.10 7.08 3.85
CA GLY A 126 -8.38 7.21 4.56
C GLY A 126 -9.59 7.24 3.63
N SER A 127 -9.49 7.94 2.50
CA SER A 127 -10.52 7.95 1.48
C SER A 127 -9.95 8.28 0.08
N TYR A 128 -10.79 8.10 -0.95
CA TYR A 128 -10.47 8.59 -2.29
C TYR A 128 -10.36 10.12 -2.34
N ASN A 129 -11.12 10.85 -1.52
CA ASN A 129 -11.06 12.31 -1.46
C ASN A 129 -9.77 12.81 -0.78
N ASP A 130 -9.37 12.17 0.31
CA ASP A 130 -8.13 12.52 1.02
C ASP A 130 -6.90 12.28 0.13
N PHE A 131 -6.96 11.25 -0.72
CA PHE A 131 -5.92 11.03 -1.73
C PHE A 131 -5.93 12.10 -2.82
N GLU A 132 -7.11 12.54 -3.27
CA GLU A 132 -7.20 13.66 -4.21
C GLU A 132 -6.56 14.94 -3.61
N ASP A 133 -6.84 15.23 -2.34
CA ASP A 133 -6.28 16.38 -1.63
C ASP A 133 -4.76 16.25 -1.45
N PHE A 134 -4.26 15.04 -1.17
CA PHE A 134 -2.82 14.75 -1.21
C PHE A 134 -2.22 15.09 -2.58
N LEU A 135 -2.86 14.69 -3.69
CA LEU A 135 -2.37 14.99 -5.04
C LEU A 135 -2.44 16.49 -5.40
N LYS A 136 -3.37 17.25 -4.82
CA LYS A 136 -3.46 18.71 -5.01
C LYS A 136 -2.25 19.45 -4.42
N GLY A 137 -1.53 18.85 -3.47
CA GLY A 137 -0.32 19.40 -2.89
C GLY A 137 0.89 19.47 -3.82
N PHE A 138 0.84 18.82 -4.99
CA PHE A 138 1.98 18.72 -5.92
C PHE A 138 1.73 19.47 -7.23
N ASP A 139 2.78 20.10 -7.77
CA ASP A 139 2.75 20.74 -9.10
C ASP A 139 2.84 19.67 -10.20
N ASN A 140 1.94 19.77 -11.18
CA ASN A 140 1.89 18.90 -12.35
C ASN A 140 3.17 18.92 -13.20
N LYS A 141 4.05 19.93 -13.05
CA LYS A 141 5.31 20.01 -13.77
C LYS A 141 6.45 19.21 -13.12
N GLU A 142 6.33 18.88 -11.84
CA GLU A 142 7.37 18.17 -11.08
C GLU A 142 7.34 16.67 -11.34
N PHE A 143 6.19 16.13 -11.73
CA PHE A 143 5.93 14.71 -11.87
C PHE A 143 5.39 14.38 -13.26
N LYS A 144 5.98 13.38 -13.91
CA LYS A 144 5.68 13.03 -15.29
C LYS A 144 4.24 12.55 -15.46
N TYR A 145 3.73 11.79 -14.49
CA TYR A 145 2.44 11.09 -14.60
C TYR A 145 1.29 11.83 -13.92
N LEU A 146 1.59 12.81 -13.06
CA LEU A 146 0.61 13.42 -12.17
C LEU A 146 -0.58 14.06 -12.90
N LYS A 147 -0.31 14.81 -13.98
CA LYS A 147 -1.39 15.48 -14.73
C LYS A 147 -2.36 14.47 -15.34
N GLU A 148 -1.84 13.50 -16.08
CA GLU A 148 -2.64 12.46 -16.73
C GLU A 148 -3.36 11.59 -15.70
N PHE A 149 -2.69 11.25 -14.60
CA PHE A 149 -3.31 10.52 -13.51
C PHE A 149 -4.48 11.29 -12.89
N LYS A 150 -4.34 12.60 -12.63
CA LYS A 150 -5.44 13.44 -12.11
C LYS A 150 -6.64 13.44 -13.08
N ASP A 151 -6.40 13.49 -14.39
CA ASP A 151 -7.46 13.42 -15.39
C ASP A 151 -8.16 12.05 -15.41
N PHE A 152 -7.41 10.96 -15.26
CA PHE A 152 -7.97 9.62 -15.09
C PHE A 152 -8.78 9.49 -13.80
N TYR A 153 -8.21 9.94 -12.69
CA TYR A 153 -8.80 9.85 -11.35
C TYR A 153 -10.13 10.59 -11.27
N ARG A 154 -10.22 11.79 -11.86
CA ARG A 154 -11.46 12.54 -11.96
C ARG A 154 -12.55 11.80 -12.73
N LYS A 155 -12.20 11.10 -13.82
CA LYS A 155 -13.20 10.28 -14.55
C LYS A 155 -13.65 9.07 -13.73
N LEU A 156 -12.79 8.50 -12.88
CA LEU A 156 -13.21 7.43 -11.97
C LEU A 156 -14.18 7.92 -10.90
N ASP A 157 -14.04 9.17 -10.43
CA ASP A 157 -14.95 9.79 -9.47
C ASP A 157 -16.40 9.86 -9.98
N GLU A 158 -16.58 10.15 -11.28
CA GLU A 158 -17.90 10.12 -11.95
C GLU A 158 -18.58 8.74 -11.83
N HIS A 159 -17.78 7.69 -11.64
CA HIS A 159 -18.23 6.31 -11.45
C HIS A 159 -18.08 5.82 -10.00
N LYS A 160 -17.76 6.70 -9.04
CA LYS A 160 -17.53 6.37 -7.62
C LYS A 160 -16.48 5.29 -7.41
N TYR A 161 -15.45 5.26 -8.26
CA TYR A 161 -14.29 4.35 -8.17
C TYR A 161 -14.63 2.84 -8.19
N ASN A 162 -15.86 2.45 -8.52
CA ASN A 162 -16.35 1.07 -8.32
C ASN A 162 -16.20 0.14 -9.53
N ARG A 163 -15.68 0.64 -10.65
CA ARG A 163 -15.65 -0.04 -11.95
C ARG A 163 -14.42 0.38 -12.74
N TYR A 164 -14.00 -0.51 -13.63
CA TYR A 164 -13.03 -0.19 -14.68
C TYR A 164 -13.66 0.73 -15.72
N ILE A 165 -12.95 1.77 -16.13
CA ILE A 165 -13.39 2.76 -17.12
C ILE A 165 -12.46 2.76 -18.32
N ALA A 166 -12.99 3.08 -19.50
CA ALA A 166 -12.14 3.29 -20.67
C ALA A 166 -11.29 4.56 -20.49
N PHE A 167 -9.98 4.44 -20.64
CA PHE A 167 -9.07 5.58 -20.59
C PHE A 167 -7.88 5.33 -21.52
N ASP A 168 -7.45 6.38 -22.22
CA ASP A 168 -6.37 6.31 -23.19
C ASP A 168 -5.15 7.04 -22.63
N PHE A 169 -4.30 6.30 -21.92
CA PHE A 169 -3.06 6.82 -21.34
C PHE A 169 -2.02 7.09 -22.43
N LYS A 170 -1.39 8.26 -22.36
CA LYS A 170 -0.36 8.77 -23.27
C LYS A 170 1.01 8.81 -22.62
N ASP A 171 1.08 9.22 -21.35
CA ASP A 171 2.33 9.42 -20.63
C ASP A 171 2.63 8.22 -19.72
N ILE A 172 1.60 7.67 -19.07
CA ILE A 172 1.69 6.51 -18.19
C ILE A 172 1.76 5.22 -19.03
N PRO A 173 2.82 4.41 -18.90
CA PRO A 173 3.07 3.24 -19.76
C PRO A 173 2.26 2.02 -19.29
N VAL A 174 0.93 2.10 -19.34
CA VAL A 174 0.00 1.07 -18.86
C VAL A 174 0.12 -0.27 -19.57
N GLU A 175 0.76 -0.31 -20.75
CA GLU A 175 1.12 -1.55 -21.45
C GLU A 175 2.13 -2.41 -20.69
N LYS A 176 2.83 -1.84 -19.70
CA LYS A 176 3.77 -2.53 -18.82
C LYS A 176 3.13 -3.04 -17.53
N LEU A 177 1.83 -2.82 -17.33
CA LEU A 177 1.09 -3.41 -16.23
C LEU A 177 0.93 -4.91 -16.47
N HIS A 178 1.17 -5.72 -15.43
CA HIS A 178 1.09 -7.18 -15.45
C HIS A 178 -0.25 -7.68 -14.92
#